data_AF-A0A702L674-F1
#
_entry.id   AF-A0A702L674-F1
#
_cell.length_a   1.000
_cell.length_b   1.000
_cell.length_c   1.000
_cell.angle_alpha   90.00
_cell.angle_beta   90.00
_cell.angle_gamma   90.00
#
_symmetry.space_group_name_H-M   'P 1'
#
loop_
_entity.id
_entity.type
_entity.pdbx_description
1 polymer ?
#
loop_
_entity_poly.entity_id
_entity_poly.type
_entity_poly.pdbx_seq_one_letter_code
_entity_poly.pdbx_strand_id
1 'polypeptide(L)'
;MKNNVDDFIALIIKYCPSLRYQDYEGYIDAYNLLYSKGLLDSNYVEQCVNRDRFVDRISELLIEYKINAFFSDGITSYDEGPDLRIEFSGKKYNIEIITPSNII
;
A
#
# COMPACT_ATOMS: atom_id res chain seq x y z
N MET A 1 -15.58 -1.65 -6.78
CA MET A 1 -14.25 -2.25 -7.05
C MET A 1 -14.18 -3.59 -6.32
N LYS A 2 -13.54 -4.61 -6.89
CA LYS A 2 -13.43 -5.95 -6.30
C LYS A 2 -12.18 -6.02 -5.42
N ASN A 3 -12.35 -6.36 -4.14
CA ASN A 3 -11.22 -6.60 -3.24
C ASN A 3 -10.56 -7.94 -3.65
N ASN A 4 -9.38 -7.89 -4.25
CA ASN A 4 -8.63 -9.05 -4.74
C ASN A 4 -7.64 -9.59 -3.69
N VAL A 5 -8.11 -9.82 -2.46
CA VAL A 5 -7.26 -10.28 -1.34
C VAL A 5 -6.58 -11.62 -1.61
N ASP A 6 -7.26 -12.55 -2.29
CA ASP A 6 -6.69 -13.87 -2.63
C ASP A 6 -5.50 -13.73 -3.60
N ASP A 7 -5.61 -12.83 -4.57
CA ASP A 7 -4.52 -12.54 -5.51
C ASP A 7 -3.35 -11.85 -4.79
N PHE A 8 -3.63 -10.96 -3.84
CA PHE A 8 -2.60 -10.35 -3.00
C PHE A 8 -1.85 -11.39 -2.15
N ILE A 9 -2.56 -12.34 -1.54
CA ILE A 9 -1.95 -13.46 -0.81
C ILE A 9 -1.06 -14.29 -1.74
N ALA A 10 -1.54 -14.60 -2.95
CA ALA A 10 -0.76 -15.34 -3.94
C ALA A 10 0.55 -14.62 -4.32
N LEU A 11 0.53 -13.29 -4.42
CA LEU A 11 1.73 -12.49 -4.67
C LEU A 11 2.72 -12.54 -3.50
N ILE A 12 2.25 -12.44 -2.26
CA ILE A 12 3.11 -12.57 -1.07
C ILE A 12 3.80 -13.94 -1.06
N ILE A 13 3.06 -15.03 -1.29
CA ILE A 13 3.63 -16.39 -1.35
C ILE A 13 4.66 -16.50 -2.48
N LYS A 14 4.37 -15.90 -3.65
CA LYS A 14 5.25 -15.95 -4.83
C LYS A 14 6.57 -15.20 -4.62
N TYR A 15 6.51 -13.98 -4.09
CA TYR A 15 7.66 -13.07 -4.06
C TYR A 15 8.37 -13.00 -2.70
N CYS A 16 7.73 -13.47 -1.63
CA CYS A 16 8.29 -13.60 -0.29
C CYS A 16 8.08 -15.02 0.30
N PRO A 17 8.52 -16.09 -0.39
CA PRO A 17 8.25 -17.48 0.01
C PRO A 17 8.85 -17.89 1.37
N SER A 18 9.77 -17.09 1.92
CA SER A 18 10.42 -17.34 3.21
C SER A 18 9.69 -16.76 4.42
N LEU A 19 8.65 -15.93 4.21
CA LEU A 19 7.80 -15.45 5.29
C LEU A 19 6.88 -16.60 5.76
N ARG A 20 6.64 -16.73 7.08
CA ARG A 20 5.69 -17.74 7.58
C ARG A 20 4.28 -17.20 7.45
N TYR A 21 3.29 -18.09 7.44
CA TYR A 21 1.88 -17.70 7.29
C TYR A 21 1.40 -16.67 8.34
N GLN A 22 1.84 -16.83 9.58
CA GLN A 22 1.57 -15.91 10.69
C GLN A 22 2.17 -14.52 10.45
N ASP A 23 3.21 -14.42 9.63
CA ASP A 23 3.85 -13.17 9.25
C ASP A 23 3.06 -12.46 8.12
N TYR A 24 2.05 -13.11 7.49
CA TYR A 24 1.20 -12.52 6.44
C TYR A 24 -0.01 -11.75 6.98
N GLU A 25 -0.51 -12.11 8.17
CA GLU A 25 -1.74 -11.53 8.73
C GLU A 25 -1.68 -10.00 8.77
N GLY A 26 -0.54 -9.44 9.21
CA GLY A 26 -0.35 -7.99 9.25
C GLY A 26 -0.40 -7.31 7.87
N TYR A 27 0.08 -7.96 6.81
CA TYR A 27 0.00 -7.42 5.44
C TYR A 27 -1.42 -7.49 4.89
N ILE A 28 -2.12 -8.60 5.17
CA ILE A 28 -3.51 -8.80 4.75
C ILE A 28 -4.42 -7.79 5.46
N ASP A 29 -4.21 -7.57 6.75
CA ASP A 29 -4.95 -6.57 7.55
C ASP A 29 -4.69 -5.15 7.04
N ALA A 30 -3.44 -4.82 6.74
CA ALA A 30 -3.09 -3.52 6.15
C ALA A 30 -3.78 -3.30 4.80
N TYR A 31 -3.71 -4.29 3.91
CA TYR A 31 -4.34 -4.25 2.60
C TYR A 31 -5.85 -4.10 2.70
N ASN A 32 -6.53 -4.94 3.49
CA ASN A 32 -7.98 -4.86 3.68
C ASN A 32 -8.42 -3.51 4.27
N LEU A 33 -7.70 -3.01 5.28
CA LEU A 33 -8.00 -1.73 5.90
C LEU A 33 -7.88 -0.58 4.90
N LEU A 34 -6.74 -0.46 4.21
CA LEU A 34 -6.50 0.64 3.28
C LEU A 34 -7.42 0.56 2.06
N TYR A 35 -7.67 -0.65 1.55
CA TYR A 35 -8.65 -0.88 0.49
C TYR A 35 -10.06 -0.44 0.92
N SER A 36 -10.50 -0.80 2.14
CA SER A 36 -11.81 -0.41 2.67
C SER A 36 -11.98 1.11 2.81
N LYS A 37 -10.87 1.83 2.99
CA LYS A 37 -10.83 3.29 3.07
C LYS A 37 -10.66 3.98 1.70
N GLY A 38 -10.50 3.21 0.62
CA GLY A 38 -10.21 3.75 -0.71
C GLY A 38 -8.86 4.46 -0.77
N LEU A 39 -7.88 4.00 0.01
CA LEU A 39 -6.51 4.54 0.04
C LEU A 39 -5.54 3.80 -0.89
N LEU A 40 -6.00 2.73 -1.53
CA LEU A 40 -5.23 1.97 -2.51
C LEU A 40 -5.80 2.19 -3.91
N ASP A 41 -4.90 2.22 -4.89
CA ASP A 41 -5.27 2.22 -6.30
C ASP A 41 -6.19 1.05 -6.63
N SER A 42 -7.17 1.30 -7.50
CA SER A 42 -8.11 0.27 -7.94
C SER A 42 -7.44 -0.94 -8.61
N ASN A 43 -6.24 -0.75 -9.16
CA ASN A 43 -5.42 -1.76 -9.83
C ASN A 43 -4.17 -2.14 -9.03
N TYR A 44 -4.11 -1.87 -7.71
CA TYR A 44 -2.95 -2.11 -6.84
C TYR A 44 -2.29 -3.50 -7.05
N VAL A 45 -3.10 -4.56 -7.09
CA VAL A 45 -2.63 -5.94 -7.29
C VAL A 45 -2.09 -6.15 -8.71
N GLU A 46 -2.72 -5.54 -9.72
CA GLU A 46 -2.33 -5.66 -11.14
C GLU A 46 -0.98 -4.98 -11.41
N GLN A 47 -0.62 -3.95 -10.63
CA GLN A 47 0.67 -3.27 -10.72
C GLN A 47 1.85 -4.13 -10.21
N CYS A 48 1.60 -5.20 -9.46
CA CYS A 48 2.61 -6.12 -8.92
C CYS A 48 3.15 -7.12 -9.98
N VAL A 49 3.55 -6.61 -11.14
CA VAL A 49 3.91 -7.41 -12.33
C VAL A 49 5.19 -8.24 -12.18
N ASN A 50 6.09 -7.85 -11.27
CA ASN A 50 7.35 -8.55 -10.97
C ASN A 50 7.73 -8.37 -9.49
N ARG A 51 8.83 -9.00 -9.07
CA ARG A 51 9.27 -8.96 -7.66
C ARG A 51 9.62 -7.53 -7.20
N ASP A 52 10.31 -6.76 -8.02
CA ASP A 52 10.75 -5.41 -7.65
C ASP A 52 9.54 -4.50 -7.47
N ARG A 53 8.59 -4.53 -8.41
CA ARG A 53 7.32 -3.81 -8.28
C ARG A 53 6.49 -4.27 -7.11
N PHE A 54 6.46 -5.57 -6.83
CA PHE A 54 5.79 -6.07 -5.64
C PHE A 54 6.42 -5.50 -4.35
N VAL A 55 7.76 -5.44 -4.27
CA VAL A 55 8.47 -4.87 -3.11
C VAL A 55 8.19 -3.37 -2.97
N ASP A 56 8.14 -2.62 -4.08
CA ASP A 56 7.75 -1.20 -4.08
C ASP A 56 6.36 -1.02 -3.48
N ARG A 57 5.36 -1.71 -4.06
CA ARG A 57 3.96 -1.60 -3.61
C ARG A 57 3.79 -2.06 -2.17
N ILE A 58 4.45 -3.15 -1.74
CA ILE A 58 4.38 -3.59 -0.34
C ILE A 58 4.97 -2.55 0.62
N SER A 59 6.01 -1.84 0.20
CA SER A 59 6.63 -0.79 1.00
C SER A 59 5.69 0.41 1.13
N GLU A 60 5.03 0.79 0.05
CA GLU A 60 3.99 1.81 0.04
C GLU A 60 2.85 1.44 0.99
N LEU A 61 2.29 0.24 0.86
CA LEU A 61 1.24 -0.29 1.74
C LEU A 61 1.61 -0.17 3.22
N LEU A 62 2.83 -0.53 3.59
CA LEU A 62 3.28 -0.45 4.98
C LEU A 62 3.40 1.01 5.47
N ILE A 63 3.91 1.91 4.64
CA ILE A 63 4.04 3.33 4.96
C ILE A 63 2.64 3.94 5.12
N GLU A 64 1.75 3.68 4.17
CA GLU A 64 0.36 4.15 4.20
C GLU A 64 -0.39 3.62 5.41
N TYR A 65 -0.19 2.35 5.76
CA TYR A 65 -0.81 1.73 6.93
C TYR A 65 -0.36 2.41 8.22
N LYS A 66 0.93 2.73 8.33
CA LYS A 66 1.47 3.48 9.47
C LYS A 66 0.91 4.90 9.53
N ILE A 67 0.90 5.63 8.42
CA ILE A 67 0.31 6.98 8.35
C ILE A 67 -1.17 6.93 8.75
N ASN A 68 -1.90 5.93 8.25
CA ASN A 68 -3.29 5.67 8.59
C ASN A 68 -3.52 5.45 10.08
N ALA A 69 -2.63 4.75 10.77
CA ALA A 69 -2.72 4.58 12.22
C ALA A 69 -2.55 5.90 13.00
N PHE A 70 -1.85 6.90 12.45
CA PHE A 70 -1.64 8.19 13.12
C PHE A 70 -2.70 9.24 12.80
N PHE A 71 -3.20 9.29 11.57
CA PHE A 71 -4.08 10.39 11.12
C PHE A 71 -5.52 9.96 10.83
N SER A 72 -5.85 8.66 10.88
CA SER A 72 -7.18 8.03 10.74
C SER A 72 -8.12 8.65 9.70
N ASP A 73 -8.79 9.75 10.04
CA ASP A 73 -9.88 10.38 9.28
C ASP A 73 -9.40 11.55 8.40
N GLY A 74 -8.17 12.02 8.61
CA GLY A 74 -7.59 13.14 7.87
C GLY A 74 -6.86 12.73 6.58
N ILE A 75 -7.04 11.50 6.09
CA ILE A 75 -6.24 10.93 5.01
C ILE A 75 -7.09 10.67 3.77
N THR A 76 -6.57 11.06 2.62
CA THR A 76 -7.15 10.76 1.32
C THR A 76 -6.05 10.31 0.35
N SER A 77 -6.38 9.42 -0.58
CA SER A 77 -5.55 9.08 -1.75
C SER A 77 -6.29 9.44 -3.03
N TYR A 78 -5.56 9.65 -4.12
CA TYR A 78 -6.10 10.01 -5.44
C TYR A 78 -5.35 9.24 -6.53
N ASP A 79 -6.05 8.79 -7.58
CA ASP A 79 -5.43 8.13 -8.74
C ASP A 79 -4.42 9.04 -9.49
N GLU A 80 -4.58 10.36 -9.38
CA GLU A 80 -3.66 11.37 -9.90
C GLU A 80 -3.20 12.32 -8.79
N GLY A 81 -1.88 12.47 -8.62
CA GLY A 81 -1.27 13.34 -7.62
C GLY A 81 -0.51 12.55 -6.56
N PRO A 82 -0.48 13.02 -5.30
CA PRO A 82 0.30 12.37 -4.26
C PRO A 82 -0.33 11.05 -3.81
N ASP A 83 0.50 10.05 -3.51
CA ASP A 83 0.06 8.75 -2.98
C ASP A 83 -0.88 8.93 -1.78
N LEU A 84 -0.52 9.85 -0.88
CA LEU A 84 -1.37 10.26 0.24
C LEU A 84 -1.40 11.77 0.43
N ARG A 85 -2.56 12.26 0.86
CA ARG A 85 -2.73 13.59 1.44
C ARG A 85 -3.25 13.46 2.85
N ILE A 86 -2.59 14.15 3.78
CA ILE A 86 -3.04 14.25 5.17
C ILE A 86 -3.40 15.68 5.54
N GLU A 87 -4.47 15.85 6.32
CA GLU A 87 -4.81 17.12 6.97
C GLU A 87 -4.51 17.05 8.47
N PHE A 88 -3.61 17.90 8.93
CA PHE A 88 -3.20 17.96 10.32
C PHE A 88 -2.98 19.41 10.77
N SER A 89 -3.61 19.79 11.89
CA SER A 89 -3.57 21.16 12.44
C SER A 89 -3.95 22.25 11.42
N GLY A 90 -4.98 22.00 10.59
CA GLY A 90 -5.44 22.93 9.55
C GLY A 90 -4.48 23.12 8.37
N LYS A 91 -3.44 22.27 8.27
CA LYS A 91 -2.50 22.25 7.16
C LYS A 91 -2.65 20.95 6.37
N LYS A 92 -2.47 21.04 5.05
CA LYS A 92 -2.46 19.90 4.14
C LYS A 92 -1.03 19.53 3.80
N TYR A 93 -0.70 18.26 3.97
CA TYR A 93 0.60 17.69 3.61
C TYR A 93 0.38 16.64 2.52
N ASN A 94 1.13 16.75 1.44
CA ASN A 94 1.17 15.73 0.39
C ASN A 94 2.38 14.83 0.64
N ILE A 95 2.18 13.53 0.60
CA ILE A 95 3.20 12.52 0.82
C ILE A 95 3.34 11.74 -0.49
N GLU A 96 4.58 11.68 -0.98
CA GLU A 96 4.98 10.92 -2.16
C GLU A 96 6.00 9.87 -1.72
N ILE A 97 5.78 8.64 -2.12
CA ILE A 97 6.67 7.52 -1.84
C ILE A 97 7.54 7.32 -3.09
N ILE A 98 8.76 7.84 -3.02
CA ILE A 98 9.70 7.77 -4.14
C ILE A 98 10.64 6.59 -3.92
N THR A 99 10.46 5.51 -4.67
CA THR A 99 11.49 4.47 -4.78
C THR A 99 12.60 4.96 -5.71
N PRO A 100 13.86 5.07 -5.24
CA PRO A 100 14.97 5.42 -6.12
C PRO A 100 15.16 4.33 -7.18
N SER A 101 15.08 4.72 -8.45
CA SER A 101 15.38 3.82 -9.56
C SER A 101 16.88 3.54 -9.58
N ASN A 102 17.28 2.27 -9.54
CA ASN A 102 18.66 1.83 -9.82
C ASN A 102 18.99 1.97 -11.32
N ILE A 103 18.78 3.15 -11.90
CA ILE A 103 19.29 3.46 -13.23
C ILE A 103 20.77 3.80 -13.02
N ILE A 104 21.63 2.80 -13.21
CA ILE A 104 23.06 2.96 -13.52
C ILE A 104 23.25 2.44 -14.93
#